data_AF-A0A060DX11-F1
#
_entry.id   AF-A0A060DX11-F1
#
_cell.length_a   1.000
_cell.length_b   1.000
_cell.length_c   1.000
_cell.angle_alpha   90.00
_cell.angle_beta   90.00
_cell.angle_gamma   90.00
#
_symmetry.space_group_name_H-M   'P 1'
#
loop_
_entity.id
_entity.type
_entity.pdbx_description
1 polymer ?
#
loop_
_entity_poly.entity_id
_entity_poly.type
_entity_poly.pdbx_seq_one_letter_code
_entity_poly.pdbx_strand_id
1 'polypeptide(L)' 'MAMTRGIGFFGTYTVDEKGEFSGNHVEGATFPNWVGSTRTREQLKLIVVGDRMTEHFQRPEGTRIQIEWTRVQ' A
#
# COMPACT_ATOMS: atom_id res chain seq x y z
N MET A 1 -8.55 -0.43 -13.40
CA MET A 1 -8.79 0.99 -13.72
C MET A 1 -7.82 1.81 -12.87
N ALA A 2 -6.94 2.59 -13.49
CA ALA A 2 -6.10 3.55 -12.79
C ALA A 2 -6.91 4.85 -12.63
N MET A 3 -7.10 5.32 -11.40
CA MET A 3 -7.92 6.49 -11.12
C MET A 3 -7.20 7.75 -11.62
N THR A 4 -7.71 8.35 -12.69
CA THR A 4 -7.29 9.69 -13.13
C THR A 4 -8.04 10.71 -12.28
N ARG A 5 -7.31 11.46 -11.44
CA ARG A 5 -7.78 12.62 -10.64
C ARG A 5 -8.67 12.34 -9.41
N GLY A 6 -8.63 11.13 -8.83
CA GLY A 6 -9.32 10.81 -7.57
C GLY A 6 -8.41 10.11 -6.55
N ILE A 7 -8.68 10.26 -5.25
CA ILE A 7 -7.96 9.55 -4.19
C ILE A 7 -8.35 8.07 -4.23
N GLY A 8 -7.36 7.18 -4.37
CA GLY A 8 -7.60 5.73 -4.31
C GLY A 8 -7.97 5.27 -2.90
N PHE A 9 -7.12 5.59 -1.92
CA PHE A 9 -7.36 5.43 -0.49
C PHE A 9 -6.47 6.37 0.32
N PHE A 10 -6.77 6.57 1.60
CA PHE A 10 -5.96 7.30 2.56
C PHE A 10 -6.09 6.71 3.98
N GLY A 11 -5.17 7.10 4.85
CA GLY A 11 -5.12 6.68 6.25
C GLY A 11 -3.73 6.85 6.83
N THR A 12 -3.37 5.99 7.77
CA THR A 12 -2.07 6.03 8.46
C THR A 12 -1.19 4.86 8.07
N TYR A 13 0.12 5.05 8.18
CA TYR A 13 1.11 3.98 8.02
C TYR A 13 2.07 3.98 9.19
N THR A 14 2.69 2.83 9.42
CA THR A 14 3.75 2.65 10.40
C THR A 14 5.01 2.15 9.70
N VAL A 15 6.15 2.49 10.29
CA VAL A 15 7.47 1.96 9.93
C VAL A 15 8.08 1.24 11.12
N ASP A 16 9.02 0.33 10.87
CA ASP A 16 9.83 -0.28 11.92
C ASP A 16 11.05 0.59 12.28
N GLU A 17 11.89 0.10 13.20
CA GLU A 17 13.12 0.77 13.66
C GLU A 17 14.13 1.05 12.53
N LYS A 18 14.04 0.32 11.41
CA LYS A 18 14.89 0.51 10.22
C LYS A 18 14.28 1.50 9.23
N GLY A 19 13.11 2.06 9.54
CA GLY A 19 12.35 2.93 8.65
C GLY A 19 11.62 2.18 7.53
N GLU A 20 11.56 0.85 7.59
CA GLU A 20 10.85 0.04 6.59
C GLU A 20 9.36 -0.02 6.92
N PHE A 21 8.50 0.02 5.89
CA PHE A 21 7.04 -0.10 6.05
C PHE A 21 6.67 -1.33 6.89
N SER A 22 5.91 -1.14 7.97
CA SER A 22 5.49 -2.23 8.88
C SER A 22 3.99 -2.51 8.84
N GLY A 23 3.19 -1.55 8.37
CA GLY A 23 1.76 -1.73 8.16
C GLY A 23 1.03 -0.43 7.85
N ASN A 24 -0.26 -0.54 7.57
CA ASN A 24 -1.13 0.61 7.45
C ASN A 24 -2.53 0.34 8.01
N HIS A 25 -3.25 1.43 8.29
CA HIS A 25 -4.69 1.44 8.52
C HIS A 25 -5.38 2.28 7.45
N VAL A 26 -6.44 1.75 6.84
CA VAL A 26 -7.19 2.45 5.78
C VAL A 26 -8.39 3.16 6.40
N GLU A 27 -8.40 4.49 6.36
CA GLU A 27 -9.49 5.31 6.89
C GLU A 27 -10.55 5.61 5.83
N GLY A 28 -10.15 5.72 4.57
CA GLY A 28 -11.07 5.94 3.46
C GLY A 28 -10.52 5.35 2.16
N ALA A 29 -11.40 4.78 1.33
CA ALA A 29 -11.02 4.17 0.06
C ALA A 29 -12.17 4.20 -0.95
N THR A 30 -11.82 4.27 -2.23
CA THR A 30 -12.74 4.04 -3.35
C THR A 30 -13.08 2.55 -3.54
N PHE A 31 -12.41 1.67 -2.80
CA PHE A 31 -12.72 0.26 -2.64
C PHE A 31 -13.35 0.06 -1.25
N PRO A 32 -14.69 0.03 -1.12
CA PRO A 32 -15.36 0.08 0.18
C PRO A 32 -14.97 -1.06 1.12
N ASN A 33 -14.64 -2.23 0.56
CA ASN A 33 -14.21 -3.41 1.31
C ASN A 33 -12.84 -3.25 1.99
N TRP A 34 -12.11 -2.16 1.74
CA TRP A 34 -10.82 -1.87 2.39
C TRP A 34 -10.94 -0.92 3.58
N VAL A 35 -12.03 -0.17 3.70
CA VAL A 35 -12.20 0.82 4.77
C VAL A 35 -12.21 0.13 6.13
N GLY A 36 -11.42 0.63 7.07
CA GLY A 36 -11.23 0.05 8.41
C GLY A 36 -10.27 -1.13 8.46
N SER A 37 -9.72 -1.58 7.32
CA SER A 37 -8.76 -2.69 7.32
C SER A 37 -7.38 -2.27 7.80
N THR A 38 -6.73 -3.18 8.55
CA THR A 38 -5.32 -3.08 8.91
C THR A 38 -4.54 -4.07 8.07
N ARG A 39 -3.57 -3.58 7.30
CA ARG A 39 -2.70 -4.39 6.43
C ARG A 39 -1.31 -4.45 7.03
N THR A 40 -0.83 -5.65 7.31
CA THR A 40 0.51 -5.90 7.87
C THR A 40 1.48 -6.31 6.75
N ARG A 41 2.76 -6.48 7.10
CA ARG A 41 3.81 -7.00 6.20
C ARG A 41 3.49 -8.33 5.52
N GLU A 42 2.61 -9.13 6.12
CA GLU A 42 2.19 -10.41 5.54
C GLU A 42 1.34 -10.21 4.28
N GLN A 43 0.56 -9.13 4.24
CA GLN A 43 -0.38 -8.83 3.17
C GLN A 43 0.16 -7.78 2.21
N LEU A 44 0.95 -6.84 2.72
CA LEU A 44 1.45 -5.68 1.99
C LEU A 44 2.93 -5.45 2.30
N LYS A 45 3.78 -5.61 1.28
CA LYS A 45 5.21 -5.31 1.37
C LYS A 45 5.57 -4.16 0.44
N LEU A 46 6.11 -3.10 1.01
CA LEU A 46 6.70 -1.98 0.26
C LEU A 46 8.22 -2.09 0.33
N ILE A 47 8.87 -2.18 -0.82
CA ILE A 47 10.33 -2.24 -0.95
C ILE A 47 10.78 -0.97 -1.66
N VAL A 48 11.60 -0.17 -1.00
CA VAL A 48 12.12 1.09 -1.56
C VAL A 48 13.61 0.91 -1.89
N VAL A 49 13.98 1.21 -3.14
CA VAL A 49 15.37 1.20 -3.62
C VAL A 49 15.61 2.49 -4.40
N GLY A 50 16.36 3.41 -3.79
CA GLY A 50 16.57 4.76 -4.35
C GLY A 50 15.24 5.50 -4.54
N ASP A 51 14.96 5.86 -5.79
CA ASP A 51 13.73 6.57 -6.18
C ASP A 51 12.59 5.66 -6.63
N ARG A 52 12.77 4.34 -6.54
CA ARG A 52 11.74 3.36 -6.89
C ARG A 52 11.18 2.70 -5.65
N MET A 53 9.87 2.51 -5.64
CA MET A 53 9.19 1.70 -4.64
C MET A 53 8.37 0.61 -5.34
N THR A 54 8.54 -0.64 -4.93
CA THR A 54 7.72 -1.75 -5.38
C THR A 54 6.77 -2.16 -4.26
N GLU A 55 5.48 -2.10 -4.56
CA GLU A 55 4.41 -2.56 -3.70
C GLU A 55 3.99 -3.97 -4.13
N HIS A 56 4.04 -4.90 -3.19
CA HIS A 56 3.51 -6.25 -3.34
C HIS A 56 2.32 -6.40 -2.41
N PHE A 57 1.14 -6.60 -2.98
CA PHE A 57 -0.08 -6.84 -2.25
C PHE A 57 -0.60 -8.23 -2.57
N GLN A 58 -0.75 -9.07 -1.55
CA GLN A 58 -1.35 -10.38 -1.67
C GLN A 58 -2.72 -10.37 -1.01
N ARG A 59 -3.75 -10.65 -1.82
CA ARG A 59 -5.09 -10.82 -1.30
C ARG A 59 -5.25 -12.19 -0.65
N PRO A 60 -6.10 -12.35 0.38
CA PRO A 60 -6.37 -13.64 1.01
C PRO A 60 -6.78 -14.73 0.01
N GLU A 61 -7.53 -14.37 -1.02
CA GLU A 61 -7.97 -15.25 -2.12
C GLU A 61 -6.85 -15.63 -3.11
N GLY A 62 -5.61 -15.19 -2.89
CA GLY A 62 -4.43 -15.63 -3.63
C GLY A 62 -4.02 -14.75 -4.81
N THR A 63 -4.82 -13.73 -5.17
CA THR A 63 -4.43 -12.78 -6.21
C THR A 63 -3.24 -11.93 -5.74
N ARG A 64 -2.19 -11.89 -6.56
CA ARG A 64 -0.99 -11.08 -6.34
C ARG A 64 -1.03 -9.84 -7.22
N ILE A 65 -0.87 -8.68 -6.60
CA ILE A 65 -0.81 -7.39 -7.26
C ILE A 65 0.58 -6.81 -7.01
N GLN A 66 1.25 -6.38 -8.08
CA GLN A 66 2.50 -5.64 -8.00
C GLN A 66 2.28 -4.24 -8.60
N ILE A 67 2.67 -3.21 -7.86
CA ILE A 67 2.63 -1.83 -8.33
C ILE A 67 4.05 -1.25 -8.19
N GLU A 68 4.51 -0.62 -9.26
CA GLU A 68 5.78 0.10 -9.26
C GLU A 68 5.53 1.60 -9.22
N TRP A 69 6.14 2.23 -8.22
CA TRP A 69 6.06 3.65 -7.97
C TRP A 69 7.43 4.28 -8.20
N THR A 70 7.43 5.51 -8.73
CA THR A 70 8.63 6.34 -8.84
C THR A 70 8.42 7.60 -8.00
N ARG A 71 9.44 7.97 -7.22
CA ARG A 71 9.44 9.20 -6.43
C ARG A 71 9.32 10.39 -7.36
N VAL A 72 8.31 11.22 -7.13
CA VAL A 72 8.18 12.53 -7.79
C VAL A 72 9.01 13.56 -7.01
N GLN A 73 9.60 14.52 -7.73
CA GLN A 73 10.41 15.60 -7.15
C GLN A 73 9.54 16.78 -6.72
#